data_AF-A0AAW0IDL8-F1
#
_entry.id   AF-A0AAW0IDL8-F1
#
_cell.length_a   1.000
_cell.length_b   1.000
_cell.length_c   1.000
_cell.angle_alpha   90.00
_cell.angle_beta   90.00
_cell.angle_gamma   90.00
#
_symmetry.space_group_name_H-M   'P 1'
#
loop_
_entity.id
_entity.type
_entity.pdbx_description
1 polymer ?
#
loop_
_entity_poly.entity_id
_entity_poly.type
_entity_poly.pdbx_seq_one_letter_code
_entity_poly.pdbx_strand_id
1 'polypeptide(L)'
;MSGNSSSSTEHRSSSSSKSHTSNLRKAEKKCSWASYMTNSPTLIVMIGLPARGKTYVSKKLTRYLNWIGVPTKVFNLGVYRREAVKSYKSYDFFRHDNEEAMKIRKQCALVALEDVKAYFTKESGQIAVFDATNTTRERRDMILNFAEQNAFKVFFVESVCDDPDVIAANILEVKVSSPDYPERNRENVMEDFLKRIECYKVTYQPLDPDNYDKDLSFIKVINVGQRFLVNRVQDYIQSKIVYYLMNIHVQPRTIYLCRHGESDFNLLGKIGGDSGLSPRGKQFAQALKKFLEEQEIQDLKVWTSQLKRTIQTAECLGVTYEQWKILNEIDAGVCEEMTYAEIEKQYPEEFALRDQEKYLYRYPGGESYQDLVQRLEPVIMELERQGNILVISHQAVMRCLLAYFLDKGADELPYLRCPLHTIFKLTPVAYGNYELELGREIFSCDDPFIPLGLWAQTMPCLVLCVEKQEEERLRSGALFDLYGQVLQGAAQATEHPQKALEFASGQGGRLPCYACVCVTSPTKKDDLWVPCIETFSFVLEGIGEDLNLRM
;
A
#
# COMPACT_ATOMS: atom_id res chain seq x y z
N MET A 1 -31.09 -31.59 -66.45
CA MET A 1 -32.21 -30.93 -67.13
C MET A 1 -32.62 -29.75 -66.25
N SER A 2 -32.11 -28.54 -66.51
CA SER A 2 -32.69 -27.51 -67.42
C SER A 2 -34.01 -26.99 -66.88
N GLY A 3 -34.29 -25.70 -66.67
CA GLY A 3 -33.63 -24.41 -66.93
C GLY A 3 -34.30 -23.38 -65.98
N ASN A 4 -33.72 -22.26 -65.59
CA ASN A 4 -33.23 -21.10 -66.36
C ASN A 4 -34.33 -20.33 -67.13
N SER A 5 -34.64 -19.11 -66.69
CA SER A 5 -34.85 -17.89 -67.51
C SER A 5 -35.30 -16.71 -66.61
N SER A 6 -34.43 -15.72 -66.36
CA SER A 6 -34.31 -14.40 -67.06
C SER A 6 -35.32 -13.37 -66.56
N SER A 7 -34.95 -12.14 -66.15
CA SER A 7 -34.29 -11.15 -67.00
C SER A 7 -33.53 -10.05 -66.23
N SER A 8 -32.36 -9.71 -66.76
CA SER A 8 -31.55 -8.48 -66.66
C SER A 8 -32.31 -7.23 -67.20
N THR A 9 -31.97 -5.96 -66.93
CA THR A 9 -30.67 -5.26 -67.16
C THR A 9 -30.61 -3.84 -66.53
N GLU A 10 -29.40 -3.47 -66.07
CA GLU A 10 -28.66 -2.16 -66.15
C GLU A 10 -29.23 -0.86 -65.49
N HIS A 11 -28.47 0.00 -64.78
CA HIS A 11 -27.12 0.55 -65.05
C HIS A 11 -26.34 1.06 -63.80
N ARG A 12 -25.01 0.84 -63.83
CA ARG A 12 -23.83 1.70 -63.50
C ARG A 12 -23.60 2.35 -62.10
N SER A 13 -22.57 1.78 -61.43
CA SER A 13 -21.36 2.38 -60.81
C SER A 13 -21.46 3.53 -59.78
N SER A 14 -20.98 3.30 -58.55
CA SER A 14 -19.59 3.57 -58.11
C SER A 14 -19.46 3.75 -56.58
N SER A 15 -18.27 3.41 -56.08
CA SER A 15 -17.64 3.90 -54.85
C SER A 15 -17.88 3.16 -53.51
N SER A 16 -16.80 3.20 -52.73
CA SER A 16 -16.38 2.41 -51.59
C SER A 16 -17.08 2.74 -50.27
N SER A 17 -17.27 1.73 -49.42
CA SER A 17 -16.98 1.83 -47.97
C SER A 17 -17.09 0.44 -47.31
N LYS A 18 -15.94 -0.14 -46.95
CA LYS A 18 -15.90 -1.20 -45.93
C LYS A 18 -15.99 -0.50 -44.58
N SER A 19 -17.17 -0.45 -43.99
CA SER A 19 -17.37 0.12 -42.66
C SER A 19 -16.98 -0.90 -41.58
N HIS A 20 -16.24 -0.36 -40.62
CA HIS A 20 -15.67 -0.98 -39.44
C HIS A 20 -16.64 -1.88 -38.64
N THR A 21 -16.29 -3.16 -38.53
CA THR A 21 -16.66 -3.99 -37.38
C THR A 21 -15.69 -3.73 -36.23
N SER A 22 -15.85 -2.59 -35.56
CA SER A 22 -15.15 -2.29 -34.30
C SER A 22 -16.10 -1.52 -33.40
N ASN A 23 -17.00 -2.22 -32.73
CA ASN A 23 -17.72 -1.72 -31.55
C ASN A 23 -18.52 -2.86 -30.94
N LEU A 24 -17.95 -3.52 -29.92
CA LEU A 24 -18.66 -4.28 -28.88
C LEU A 24 -17.68 -4.71 -27.76
N ARG A 25 -16.77 -3.83 -27.33
CA ARG A 25 -16.23 -3.89 -25.95
C ARG A 25 -16.93 -2.79 -25.18
N LYS A 26 -18.08 -3.11 -24.60
CA LYS A 26 -18.69 -2.26 -23.57
C LYS A 26 -17.63 -2.02 -22.50
N ALA A 27 -17.49 -0.78 -22.04
CA ALA A 27 -16.67 -0.43 -20.89
C ALA A 27 -17.20 -1.18 -19.65
N GLU A 28 -16.71 -2.40 -19.45
CA GLU A 28 -16.85 -3.10 -18.18
C GLU A 28 -16.16 -2.24 -17.12
N LYS A 29 -16.82 -2.06 -15.97
CA LYS A 29 -16.24 -1.33 -14.84
C LYS A 29 -14.90 -1.99 -14.49
N LYS A 30 -13.80 -1.25 -14.70
CA LYS A 30 -12.43 -1.64 -14.33
C LYS A 30 -12.32 -1.76 -12.80
N CYS A 31 -12.80 -2.84 -12.22
CA CYS A 31 -12.80 -3.06 -10.77
C CYS A 31 -12.30 -4.47 -10.45
N SER A 32 -11.71 -4.66 -9.27
CA SER A 32 -11.24 -5.98 -8.85
C SER A 32 -12.41 -6.93 -8.64
N TRP A 33 -12.16 -8.24 -8.61
CA TRP A 33 -13.20 -9.24 -8.33
C TRP A 33 -13.93 -8.99 -7.00
N ALA A 34 -13.18 -8.60 -5.95
CA ALA A 34 -13.78 -8.29 -4.65
C ALA A 34 -14.67 -7.05 -4.70
N SER A 35 -14.26 -6.02 -5.44
CA SER A 35 -15.07 -4.81 -5.66
C SER A 35 -16.31 -5.09 -6.49
N TYR A 36 -16.19 -5.93 -7.53
CA TYR A 36 -17.30 -6.36 -8.36
C TYR A 36 -18.39 -7.08 -7.55
N MET A 37 -17.99 -7.88 -6.55
CA MET A 37 -18.91 -8.60 -5.66
C MET A 37 -19.54 -7.72 -4.56
N THR A 38 -19.12 -6.46 -4.42
CA THR A 38 -19.63 -5.54 -3.40
C THR A 38 -20.82 -4.75 -3.94
N ASN A 39 -22.03 -5.28 -3.72
CA ASN A 39 -23.27 -4.76 -4.33
C ASN A 39 -23.86 -3.51 -3.65
N SER A 40 -23.68 -3.34 -2.34
CA SER A 40 -24.18 -2.19 -1.58
C SER A 40 -23.10 -1.70 -0.62
N PRO A 41 -22.95 -0.38 -0.42
CA PRO A 41 -21.98 0.14 0.53
C PRO A 41 -22.19 -0.44 1.92
N THR A 42 -21.09 -0.79 2.59
CA THR A 42 -21.12 -1.46 3.89
C THR A 42 -20.43 -0.60 4.95
N LEU A 43 -21.17 -0.28 6.01
CA LEU A 43 -20.65 0.37 7.21
C LEU A 43 -20.19 -0.68 8.21
N ILE A 44 -18.88 -0.80 8.39
CA ILE A 44 -18.29 -1.62 9.44
C ILE A 44 -18.26 -0.80 10.73
N VAL A 45 -18.89 -1.29 11.78
CA VAL A 45 -18.99 -0.57 13.06
C VAL A 45 -18.20 -1.29 14.13
N MET A 46 -17.12 -0.65 14.60
CA MET A 46 -16.31 -1.21 15.67
C MET A 46 -17.02 -1.08 17.01
N ILE A 47 -16.94 -2.11 17.85
CA ILE A 47 -17.47 -2.11 19.23
C ILE A 47 -16.39 -2.60 20.20
N GLY A 48 -16.38 -2.01 21.39
CA GLY A 48 -15.63 -2.54 22.53
C GLY A 48 -14.99 -1.45 23.37
N LEU A 49 -14.51 -1.84 24.55
CA LEU A 49 -13.85 -0.94 25.49
C LEU A 49 -12.56 -0.32 24.91
N PRO A 50 -12.07 0.83 25.43
CA PRO A 50 -10.80 1.43 25.01
C PRO A 50 -9.61 0.45 25.14
N ALA A 51 -8.54 0.53 24.32
CA ALA A 51 -7.39 -0.40 24.36
C ALA A 51 -7.69 -1.90 24.10
N ARG A 52 -8.77 -2.21 23.36
CA ARG A 52 -9.10 -3.56 22.88
C ARG A 52 -8.71 -3.78 21.40
N GLY A 53 -7.70 -3.07 20.91
CA GLY A 53 -7.22 -3.25 19.53
C GLY A 53 -8.15 -2.78 18.39
N LYS A 54 -9.26 -2.07 18.67
CA LYS A 54 -10.20 -1.59 17.62
C LYS A 54 -9.50 -0.83 16.49
N THR A 55 -8.74 0.22 16.81
CA THR A 55 -8.02 1.01 15.80
C THR A 55 -6.98 0.19 15.04
N TYR A 56 -6.34 -0.77 15.69
CA TYR A 56 -5.42 -1.72 15.03
C TYR A 56 -6.18 -2.54 13.98
N VAL A 57 -7.30 -3.17 14.39
CA VAL A 57 -8.15 -3.97 13.50
C VAL A 57 -8.70 -3.11 12.36
N SER A 58 -9.21 -1.91 12.65
CA SER A 58 -9.76 -0.99 11.64
C SER A 58 -8.76 -0.68 10.54
N LYS A 59 -7.54 -0.26 10.91
CA LYS A 59 -6.50 0.09 9.93
C LYS A 59 -6.05 -1.12 9.13
N LYS A 60 -5.79 -2.24 9.80
CA LYS A 60 -5.30 -3.46 9.15
C LYS A 60 -6.34 -4.06 8.20
N LEU A 61 -7.62 -4.00 8.58
CA LEU A 61 -8.74 -4.43 7.75
C LEU A 61 -8.92 -3.50 6.54
N THR A 62 -8.88 -2.18 6.75
CA THR A 62 -8.93 -1.21 5.66
C THR A 62 -7.80 -1.40 4.66
N ARG A 63 -6.56 -1.61 5.13
CA ARG A 63 -5.41 -1.89 4.28
C ARG A 63 -5.61 -3.14 3.43
N TYR A 64 -6.06 -4.24 4.04
CA TYR A 64 -6.38 -5.47 3.32
C TYR A 64 -7.46 -5.26 2.27
N LEU A 65 -8.57 -4.61 2.63
CA LEU A 65 -9.69 -4.35 1.71
C LEU A 65 -9.26 -3.48 0.52
N ASN A 66 -8.51 -2.40 0.76
CA ASN A 66 -7.96 -1.56 -0.30
C ASN A 66 -7.00 -2.35 -1.20
N TRP A 67 -6.13 -3.18 -0.61
CA TRP A 67 -5.16 -3.97 -1.37
C TRP A 67 -5.84 -4.98 -2.30
N ILE A 68 -6.93 -5.65 -1.88
CA ILE A 68 -7.75 -6.49 -2.77
C ILE A 68 -8.66 -5.68 -3.72
N GLY A 69 -8.56 -4.35 -3.70
CA GLY A 69 -9.23 -3.43 -4.63
C GLY A 69 -10.62 -2.97 -4.20
N VAL A 70 -11.01 -3.12 -2.93
CA VAL A 70 -12.29 -2.64 -2.37
C VAL A 70 -12.07 -1.27 -1.68
N PRO A 71 -12.53 -0.15 -2.26
CA PRO A 71 -12.31 1.18 -1.70
C PRO A 71 -12.87 1.31 -0.28
N THR A 72 -11.96 1.45 0.68
CA THR A 72 -12.25 1.44 2.11
C THR A 72 -11.58 2.60 2.83
N LYS A 73 -12.31 3.25 3.75
CA LYS A 73 -11.80 4.37 4.57
C LYS A 73 -12.17 4.22 6.05
N VAL A 74 -11.23 4.57 6.94
CA VAL A 74 -11.46 4.60 8.40
C VAL A 74 -11.92 5.98 8.85
N PHE A 75 -12.98 6.01 9.65
CA PHE A 75 -13.51 7.20 10.33
C PHE A 75 -13.27 7.03 11.83
N ASN A 76 -12.14 7.55 12.32
CA ASN A 76 -11.73 7.40 13.72
C ASN A 76 -12.31 8.52 14.58
N LEU A 77 -13.26 8.18 15.44
CA LEU A 77 -13.98 9.17 16.24
C LEU A 77 -13.10 9.87 17.29
N GLY A 78 -11.97 9.27 17.64
CA GLY A 78 -10.95 9.90 18.47
C GLY A 78 -10.31 11.13 17.81
N VAL A 79 -10.18 11.16 16.48
CA VAL A 79 -9.67 12.30 15.70
C VAL A 79 -10.66 13.45 15.73
N TYR A 80 -11.91 13.20 15.30
CA TYR A 80 -13.01 14.18 15.36
C TYR A 80 -13.16 14.82 16.73
N ARG A 81 -13.10 14.01 17.80
CA ARG A 81 -13.19 14.51 19.18
C ARG A 81 -11.97 15.35 19.59
N ARG A 82 -10.76 15.05 19.13
CA ARG A 82 -9.57 15.87 19.43
C ARG A 82 -9.65 17.22 18.73
N GLU A 83 -10.10 17.24 17.47
CA GLU A 83 -10.29 18.48 16.71
C GLU A 83 -11.36 19.37 17.34
N ALA A 84 -12.46 18.78 17.82
CA ALA A 84 -13.54 19.53 18.46
C ALA A 84 -13.16 20.09 19.84
N VAL A 85 -12.38 19.36 20.64
CA VAL A 85 -12.14 19.71 22.06
C VAL A 85 -10.78 20.37 22.31
N LYS A 86 -9.85 20.36 21.33
CA LYS A 86 -8.46 20.88 21.36
C LYS A 86 -7.55 20.31 22.47
N SER A 87 -8.02 20.16 23.71
CA SER A 87 -7.39 19.40 24.79
C SER A 87 -8.42 19.08 25.88
N TYR A 88 -8.40 17.87 26.43
CA TYR A 88 -9.11 17.55 27.69
C TYR A 88 -8.09 16.99 28.69
N LYS A 89 -8.31 17.24 29.99
CA LYS A 89 -7.28 17.04 31.03
C LYS A 89 -7.24 15.62 31.63
N SER A 90 -8.36 14.89 31.63
CA SER A 90 -8.48 13.62 32.36
C SER A 90 -9.61 12.73 31.83
N TYR A 91 -9.72 11.54 32.42
CA TYR A 91 -10.82 10.59 32.26
C TYR A 91 -12.21 11.18 32.55
N ASP A 92 -12.33 12.30 33.26
CA ASP A 92 -13.62 12.94 33.64
C ASP A 92 -14.47 13.33 32.42
N PHE A 93 -13.83 13.63 31.29
CA PHE A 93 -14.51 13.87 30.02
C PHE A 93 -15.28 12.64 29.52
N PHE A 94 -14.92 11.43 29.95
CA PHE A 94 -15.54 10.19 29.48
C PHE A 94 -16.64 9.65 30.39
N ARG A 95 -16.87 10.26 31.55
CA ARG A 95 -17.93 9.83 32.45
C ARG A 95 -19.30 9.91 31.76
N HIS A 96 -20.21 9.02 32.15
CA HIS A 96 -21.55 8.94 31.55
C HIS A 96 -22.50 10.02 32.08
N ASP A 97 -22.22 10.53 33.28
CA ASP A 97 -22.95 11.62 33.95
C ASP A 97 -22.45 13.02 33.53
N ASN A 98 -21.41 13.11 32.70
CA ASN A 98 -20.94 14.36 32.11
C ASN A 98 -21.77 14.70 30.85
N GLU A 99 -22.89 15.41 31.06
CA GLU A 99 -23.85 15.76 29.99
C GLU A 99 -23.21 16.55 28.84
N GLU A 100 -22.36 17.53 29.16
CA GLU A 100 -21.66 18.35 28.16
C GLU A 100 -20.75 17.50 27.28
N ALA A 101 -19.90 16.66 27.90
CA ALA A 101 -19.01 15.79 27.16
C ALA A 101 -19.75 14.69 26.39
N MET A 102 -20.89 14.20 26.91
CA MET A 102 -21.78 13.29 26.18
C MET A 102 -22.36 13.97 24.92
N LYS A 103 -22.81 15.23 25.03
CA LYS A 103 -23.31 16.02 23.90
C LYS A 103 -22.23 16.23 22.84
N ILE A 104 -21.02 16.59 23.24
CA ILE A 104 -19.88 16.75 22.33
C ILE A 104 -19.55 15.43 21.63
N ARG A 105 -19.42 14.33 22.38
CA ARG A 105 -19.12 12.99 21.80
C ARG A 105 -20.22 12.52 20.85
N LYS A 106 -21.48 12.84 21.12
CA LYS A 106 -22.61 12.55 20.23
C LYS A 106 -22.51 13.39 18.96
N GLN A 107 -22.21 14.68 19.06
CA GLN A 107 -22.04 15.55 17.90
C GLN A 107 -20.88 15.09 17.00
N CYS A 108 -19.73 14.72 17.57
CA CYS A 108 -18.63 14.15 16.78
C CYS A 108 -19.06 12.90 16.01
N ALA A 109 -19.88 12.03 16.62
CA ALA A 109 -20.40 10.84 15.94
C ALA A 109 -21.30 11.20 14.75
N LEU A 110 -22.17 12.19 14.90
CA LEU A 110 -23.04 12.67 13.82
C LEU A 110 -22.23 13.26 12.66
N VAL A 111 -21.24 14.10 12.97
CA VAL A 111 -20.34 14.67 11.94
C VAL A 111 -19.61 13.56 11.17
N ALA A 112 -19.04 12.59 11.88
CA ALA A 112 -18.36 11.47 11.23
C ALA A 112 -19.30 10.60 10.38
N LEU A 113 -20.57 10.44 10.77
CA LEU A 113 -21.57 9.73 9.95
C LEU A 113 -21.94 10.50 8.67
N GLU A 114 -22.01 11.83 8.72
CA GLU A 114 -22.19 12.63 7.50
C GLU A 114 -21.00 12.49 6.54
N ASP A 115 -19.78 12.41 7.06
CA ASP A 115 -18.59 12.15 6.24
C ASP A 115 -18.61 10.72 5.65
N VAL A 116 -19.10 9.73 6.40
CA VAL A 116 -19.35 8.38 5.87
C VAL A 116 -20.33 8.42 4.70
N LYS A 117 -21.43 9.16 4.85
CA LYS A 117 -22.42 9.34 3.77
C LYS A 117 -21.79 10.00 2.56
N ALA A 118 -21.01 11.06 2.75
CA ALA A 118 -20.30 11.74 1.67
C ALA A 118 -19.33 10.78 0.96
N TYR A 119 -18.59 9.97 1.71
CA TYR A 119 -17.67 8.99 1.14
C TYR A 119 -18.37 7.97 0.24
N PHE A 120 -19.50 7.40 0.68
CA PHE A 120 -20.27 6.45 -0.13
C PHE A 120 -20.97 7.08 -1.33
N THR A 121 -21.50 8.30 -1.17
CA THR A 121 -22.38 8.90 -2.20
C THR A 121 -21.65 9.83 -3.18
N LYS A 122 -20.48 10.36 -2.79
CA LYS A 122 -19.74 11.37 -3.57
C LYS A 122 -18.32 10.91 -3.94
N GLU A 123 -17.67 10.10 -3.11
CA GLU A 123 -16.27 9.68 -3.31
C GLU A 123 -16.14 8.26 -3.88
N SER A 124 -17.24 7.61 -4.29
CA SER A 124 -17.27 6.23 -4.79
C SER A 124 -16.72 5.17 -3.82
N GLY A 125 -16.77 5.47 -2.51
CA GLY A 125 -16.40 4.53 -1.46
C GLY A 125 -17.33 3.32 -1.39
N GLN A 126 -16.80 2.15 -1.05
CA GLN A 126 -17.58 0.92 -0.90
C GLN A 126 -17.70 0.46 0.56
N ILE A 127 -16.66 0.66 1.37
CA ILE A 127 -16.68 0.31 2.79
C ILE A 127 -16.19 1.46 3.66
N ALA A 128 -16.95 1.78 4.72
CA ALA A 128 -16.53 2.73 5.74
C ALA A 128 -16.34 1.99 7.05
N VAL A 129 -15.19 2.17 7.70
CA VAL A 129 -14.91 1.61 9.03
C VAL A 129 -15.10 2.68 10.08
N PHE A 130 -16.18 2.61 10.84
CA PHE A 130 -16.52 3.54 11.90
C PHE A 130 -15.85 3.11 13.22
N ASP A 131 -14.66 3.66 13.48
CA ASP A 131 -13.82 3.32 14.64
C ASP A 131 -14.17 4.19 15.85
N ALA A 132 -15.03 3.63 16.72
CA ALA A 132 -15.39 4.19 18.01
C ALA A 132 -15.65 3.07 19.03
N THR A 133 -15.99 3.40 20.28
CA THR A 133 -16.32 2.39 21.31
C THR A 133 -17.68 1.74 21.07
N ASN A 134 -18.69 2.52 20.67
CA ASN A 134 -20.05 2.07 20.36
C ASN A 134 -20.63 1.04 21.36
N THR A 135 -20.32 1.24 22.64
CA THR A 135 -20.55 0.28 23.72
C THR A 135 -22.01 0.23 24.19
N THR A 136 -22.86 1.19 23.83
CA THR A 136 -24.27 1.25 24.23
C THR A 136 -25.20 0.85 23.09
N ARG A 137 -26.34 0.23 23.41
CA ARG A 137 -27.38 -0.11 22.42
C ARG A 137 -27.94 1.14 21.74
N GLU A 138 -28.24 2.19 22.50
CA GLU A 138 -28.72 3.48 21.96
C GLU A 138 -27.81 4.04 20.86
N ARG A 139 -26.48 3.95 21.05
CA ARG A 139 -25.52 4.42 20.03
C ARG A 139 -25.57 3.54 18.78
N ARG A 140 -25.70 2.22 18.93
CA ARG A 140 -25.79 1.28 17.80
C ARG A 140 -27.10 1.45 17.05
N ASP A 141 -28.22 1.65 17.74
CA ASP A 141 -29.53 1.91 17.13
C ASP A 141 -29.51 3.23 16.34
N MET A 142 -28.85 4.27 16.84
CA MET A 142 -28.62 5.51 16.09
C MET A 142 -27.87 5.27 14.77
N ILE A 143 -26.83 4.42 14.78
CA ILE A 143 -26.05 4.08 13.59
C ILE A 143 -26.86 3.20 12.62
N LEU A 144 -27.64 2.24 13.14
CA LEU A 144 -28.54 1.39 12.35
C LEU A 144 -29.61 2.22 11.63
N ASN A 145 -30.27 3.15 12.34
CA ASN A 145 -31.25 4.06 11.76
C ASN A 145 -30.63 4.93 10.66
N PHE A 146 -29.42 5.45 10.89
CA PHE A 146 -28.67 6.18 9.86
C PHE A 146 -28.38 5.31 8.63
N ALA A 147 -27.95 4.07 8.83
CA ALA A 147 -27.65 3.15 7.73
C ALA A 147 -28.92 2.77 6.94
N GLU A 148 -30.03 2.50 7.62
CA GLU A 148 -31.32 2.18 7.00
C GLU A 148 -31.82 3.34 6.12
N GLN A 149 -31.78 4.58 6.64
CA GLN A 149 -32.19 5.78 5.91
C GLN A 149 -31.39 6.04 4.63
N ASN A 150 -30.15 5.53 4.56
CA ASN A 150 -29.28 5.70 3.40
C ASN A 150 -29.06 4.39 2.62
N ALA A 151 -29.80 3.32 2.94
CA ALA A 151 -29.68 1.99 2.33
C ALA A 151 -28.25 1.39 2.38
N PHE A 152 -27.54 1.62 3.48
CA PHE A 152 -26.24 1.00 3.74
C PHE A 152 -26.40 -0.31 4.52
N LYS A 153 -25.57 -1.30 4.19
CA LYS A 153 -25.43 -2.49 5.03
C LYS A 153 -24.62 -2.15 6.28
N VAL A 154 -24.86 -2.88 7.38
CA VAL A 154 -24.10 -2.72 8.62
C VAL A 154 -23.50 -4.06 9.02
N PHE A 155 -22.21 -4.06 9.34
CA PHE A 155 -21.51 -5.22 9.88
C PHE A 155 -20.73 -4.83 11.13
N PHE A 156 -21.05 -5.40 12.29
CA PHE A 156 -20.36 -5.05 13.53
C PHE A 156 -19.12 -5.92 13.77
N VAL A 157 -18.05 -5.29 14.26
CA VAL A 157 -16.84 -5.98 14.72
C VAL A 157 -16.61 -5.60 16.17
N GLU A 158 -16.97 -6.51 17.08
CA GLU A 158 -16.77 -6.30 18.51
C GLU A 158 -15.48 -6.97 18.99
N SER A 159 -14.58 -6.18 19.58
CA SER A 159 -13.37 -6.71 20.21
C SER A 159 -13.55 -6.80 21.73
N VAL A 160 -13.56 -8.02 22.24
CA VAL A 160 -13.68 -8.34 23.66
C VAL A 160 -12.36 -8.90 24.16
N CYS A 161 -11.77 -8.27 25.17
CA CYS A 161 -10.56 -8.74 25.81
C CYS A 161 -10.62 -8.39 27.29
N ASP A 162 -10.57 -9.45 28.11
CA ASP A 162 -10.60 -9.38 29.57
C ASP A 162 -9.25 -9.75 30.19
N ASP A 163 -8.25 -10.07 29.36
CA ASP A 163 -6.89 -10.36 29.78
C ASP A 163 -6.16 -9.07 30.19
N PRO A 164 -5.79 -8.92 31.48
CA PRO A 164 -5.17 -7.70 31.99
C PRO A 164 -3.78 -7.44 31.39
N ASP A 165 -3.02 -8.49 31.05
CA ASP A 165 -1.66 -8.35 30.51
C ASP A 165 -1.72 -7.81 29.08
N VAL A 166 -2.66 -8.32 28.28
CA VAL A 166 -2.94 -7.80 26.94
C VAL A 166 -3.41 -6.34 27.01
N ILE A 167 -4.29 -6.00 27.94
CA ILE A 167 -4.78 -4.63 28.11
C ILE A 167 -3.62 -3.70 28.49
N ALA A 168 -2.78 -4.10 29.44
CA ALA A 168 -1.61 -3.32 29.86
C ALA A 168 -0.63 -3.11 28.70
N ALA A 169 -0.30 -4.18 27.96
CA ALA A 169 0.55 -4.11 26.77
C ALA A 169 0.00 -3.12 25.72
N ASN A 170 -1.30 -3.22 25.41
CA ASN A 170 -1.95 -2.30 24.47
C ASN A 170 -1.90 -0.84 24.94
N ILE A 171 -2.04 -0.57 26.24
CA ILE A 171 -1.96 0.81 26.76
C ILE A 171 -0.53 1.33 26.62
N LEU A 172 0.47 0.53 26.99
CA LEU A 172 1.87 0.92 26.91
C LEU A 172 2.34 1.18 25.47
N GLU A 173 1.91 0.33 24.53
CA GLU A 173 2.34 0.40 23.14
C GLU A 173 1.76 1.63 22.42
N VAL A 174 0.45 1.87 22.53
CA VAL A 174 -0.23 2.88 21.69
C VAL A 174 -0.79 4.09 22.43
N LYS A 175 -0.93 4.04 23.77
CA LYS A 175 -1.57 5.13 24.53
C LYS A 175 -0.59 6.05 25.25
N VAL A 176 0.57 5.54 25.64
CA VAL A 176 1.66 6.39 26.17
C VAL A 176 2.15 7.39 25.11
N SER A 177 2.16 7.01 23.84
CA SER A 177 2.56 7.87 22.70
C SER A 177 1.37 8.57 22.02
N SER A 178 0.17 8.45 22.57
CA SER A 178 -1.05 9.00 21.96
C SER A 178 -1.11 10.52 22.12
N PRO A 179 -1.61 11.28 21.11
CA PRO A 179 -1.87 12.72 21.23
C PRO A 179 -2.86 13.10 22.33
N ASP A 180 -3.64 12.13 22.84
CA ASP A 180 -4.52 12.32 23.99
C ASP A 180 -3.72 12.61 25.30
N TYR A 181 -2.43 12.30 25.36
CA TYR A 181 -1.57 12.45 26.55
C TYR A 181 -0.31 13.26 26.21
N PRO A 182 -0.29 14.57 26.53
CA PRO A 182 0.90 15.42 26.31
C PRO A 182 2.04 15.12 27.29
N GLU A 183 1.71 14.60 28.48
CA GLU A 183 2.67 14.21 29.51
C GLU A 183 3.18 12.78 29.25
N ARG A 184 4.51 12.60 29.28
CA ARG A 184 5.15 11.29 28.98
C ARG A 184 5.31 10.38 30.20
N ASN A 185 4.78 10.76 31.36
CA ASN A 185 4.84 9.90 32.54
C ASN A 185 3.91 8.70 32.35
N ARG A 186 4.52 7.54 32.10
CA ARG A 186 3.84 6.28 31.81
C ARG A 186 2.86 5.87 32.90
N GLU A 187 3.19 6.12 34.16
CA GLU A 187 2.38 5.73 35.32
C GLU A 187 1.08 6.55 35.37
N ASN A 188 1.18 7.87 35.24
CA ASN A 188 0.02 8.77 35.23
C ASN A 188 -0.92 8.49 34.05
N VAL A 189 -0.35 8.24 32.86
CA VAL A 189 -1.13 7.89 31.65
C VAL A 189 -1.85 6.57 31.84
N MET A 190 -1.18 5.56 32.40
CA MET A 190 -1.79 4.26 32.69
C MET A 190 -2.96 4.42 33.67
N GLU A 191 -2.75 5.13 34.78
CA GLU A 191 -3.79 5.33 35.80
C GLU A 191 -5.03 6.06 35.23
N ASP A 192 -4.83 7.15 34.49
CA ASP A 192 -5.93 7.88 33.84
C ASP A 192 -6.65 6.99 32.82
N PHE A 193 -5.91 6.23 32.02
CA PHE A 193 -6.51 5.40 30.98
C PHE A 193 -7.29 4.21 31.57
N LEU A 194 -6.84 3.64 32.68
CA LEU A 194 -7.60 2.63 33.43
C LEU A 194 -8.90 3.20 33.97
N LYS A 195 -8.88 4.39 34.61
CA LYS A 195 -10.11 5.08 35.06
C LYS A 195 -11.05 5.38 33.89
N ARG A 196 -10.50 5.79 32.73
CA ARG A 196 -11.27 5.97 31.50
C ARG A 196 -11.96 4.68 31.06
N ILE A 197 -11.31 3.52 31.14
CA ILE A 197 -11.92 2.22 30.83
C ILE A 197 -13.09 1.94 31.79
N GLU A 198 -12.92 2.19 33.09
CA GLU A 198 -13.98 2.00 34.09
C GLU A 198 -15.21 2.86 33.78
N CYS A 199 -15.04 4.11 33.30
CA CYS A 199 -16.17 4.93 32.86
C CYS A 199 -17.03 4.27 31.78
N TYR A 200 -16.41 3.54 30.82
CA TYR A 200 -17.14 2.84 29.77
C TYR A 200 -17.75 1.52 30.24
N LYS A 201 -17.15 0.84 31.22
CA LYS A 201 -17.70 -0.41 31.76
C LYS A 201 -19.08 -0.23 32.38
N VAL A 202 -19.33 0.92 33.03
CA VAL A 202 -20.63 1.23 33.68
C VAL A 202 -21.81 1.10 32.72
N THR A 203 -21.63 1.47 31.45
CA THR A 203 -22.71 1.49 30.45
C THR A 203 -22.50 0.50 29.31
N TYR A 204 -21.49 -0.36 29.40
CA TYR A 204 -21.17 -1.29 28.32
C TYR A 204 -22.22 -2.40 28.23
N GLN A 205 -22.85 -2.48 27.06
CA GLN A 205 -23.79 -3.52 26.68
C GLN A 205 -23.19 -4.27 25.47
N PRO A 206 -22.48 -5.40 25.72
CA PRO A 206 -21.95 -6.23 24.65
C PRO A 206 -23.03 -6.69 23.68
N LEU A 207 -22.67 -7.08 22.46
CA LEU A 207 -23.64 -7.69 21.54
C LEU A 207 -24.20 -8.99 22.14
N ASP A 208 -25.49 -9.21 21.98
CA ASP A 208 -26.24 -10.35 22.53
C ASP A 208 -26.87 -11.16 21.39
N PRO A 209 -26.19 -12.18 20.85
CA PRO A 209 -26.68 -12.97 19.72
C PRO A 209 -27.96 -13.76 20.03
N ASP A 210 -28.21 -14.05 21.30
CA ASP A 210 -29.30 -14.95 21.70
C ASP A 210 -30.62 -14.19 21.88
N ASN A 211 -30.56 -12.85 22.03
CA ASN A 211 -31.73 -12.03 22.27
C ASN A 211 -31.72 -10.71 21.48
N TYR A 212 -31.17 -9.63 22.04
CA TYR A 212 -31.34 -8.27 21.48
C TYR A 212 -30.73 -8.11 20.07
N ASP A 213 -29.54 -8.67 19.86
CA ASP A 213 -28.74 -8.48 18.65
C ASP A 213 -28.82 -9.69 17.67
N LYS A 214 -29.77 -10.62 17.88
CA LYS A 214 -29.90 -11.89 17.13
C LYS A 214 -30.06 -11.74 15.61
N ASP A 215 -30.61 -10.60 15.19
CA ASP A 215 -30.87 -10.29 13.78
C ASP A 215 -29.77 -9.42 13.14
N LEU A 216 -28.77 -8.99 13.94
CA LEU A 216 -27.65 -8.19 13.45
C LEU A 216 -26.54 -9.06 12.86
N SER A 217 -25.86 -8.53 11.86
CA SER A 217 -24.69 -9.16 11.23
C SER A 217 -23.42 -8.70 11.92
N PHE A 218 -22.69 -9.63 12.54
CA PHE A 218 -21.51 -9.27 13.32
C PHE A 218 -20.50 -10.40 13.52
N ILE A 219 -19.31 -10.00 13.96
CA ILE A 219 -18.29 -10.87 14.54
C ILE A 219 -17.84 -10.32 15.89
N LYS A 220 -17.79 -11.18 16.90
CA LYS A 220 -17.08 -10.94 18.16
C LYS A 220 -15.72 -11.61 18.07
N VAL A 221 -14.66 -10.83 18.25
CA VAL A 221 -13.28 -11.28 18.38
C VAL A 221 -12.94 -11.29 19.86
N ILE A 222 -12.75 -12.48 20.43
CA ILE A 222 -12.59 -12.68 21.88
C ILE A 222 -11.13 -13.04 22.18
N ASN A 223 -10.53 -12.34 23.15
CA ASN A 223 -9.16 -12.51 23.61
C ASN A 223 -8.17 -12.56 22.45
N VAL A 224 -8.16 -11.51 21.63
CA VAL A 224 -7.18 -11.32 20.56
C VAL A 224 -7.16 -12.46 19.53
N GLY A 225 -8.35 -12.98 19.21
CA GLY A 225 -8.52 -14.01 18.18
C GLY A 225 -8.44 -15.44 18.70
N GLN A 226 -8.42 -15.67 20.02
CA GLN A 226 -8.54 -17.01 20.59
C GLN A 226 -9.89 -17.66 20.27
N ARG A 227 -10.97 -16.87 20.26
CA ARG A 227 -12.32 -17.34 19.94
C ARG A 227 -13.08 -16.31 19.12
N PHE A 228 -14.00 -16.81 18.31
CA PHE A 228 -14.86 -15.99 17.47
C PHE A 228 -16.32 -16.40 17.65
N LEU A 229 -17.21 -15.43 17.62
CA LEU A 229 -18.66 -15.65 17.48
C LEU A 229 -19.12 -14.84 16.28
N VAL A 230 -19.60 -15.52 15.26
CA VAL A 230 -20.06 -14.91 14.00
C VAL A 230 -21.57 -15.09 13.90
N ASN A 231 -22.30 -14.01 13.62
CA ASN A 231 -23.75 -14.04 13.43
C ASN A 231 -24.15 -13.44 12.08
N ARG A 232 -25.05 -14.14 11.36
CA ARG A 232 -25.73 -13.68 10.14
C ARG A 232 -24.85 -12.94 9.12
N VAL A 233 -23.82 -13.61 8.59
CA VAL A 233 -23.04 -13.10 7.45
C VAL A 233 -23.95 -12.98 6.22
N GLN A 234 -24.05 -11.78 5.64
CA GLN A 234 -25.03 -11.46 4.60
C GLN A 234 -24.51 -11.63 3.17
N ASP A 235 -23.21 -11.47 2.95
CA ASP A 235 -22.63 -11.45 1.61
C ASP A 235 -21.14 -11.86 1.57
N TYR A 236 -20.60 -11.83 0.35
CA TYR A 236 -19.22 -12.17 0.06
C TYR A 236 -18.23 -11.31 0.86
N ILE A 237 -18.44 -10.00 0.91
CA ILE A 237 -17.46 -9.10 1.53
C ILE A 237 -17.42 -9.27 3.05
N GLN A 238 -18.57 -9.49 3.69
CA GLN A 238 -18.62 -9.86 5.10
C GLN A 238 -17.94 -11.20 5.36
N SER A 239 -18.11 -12.20 4.49
CA SER A 239 -17.42 -13.48 4.62
C SER A 239 -15.89 -13.34 4.54
N LYS A 240 -15.39 -12.47 3.65
CA LYS A 240 -13.96 -12.15 3.52
C LYS A 240 -13.43 -11.40 4.73
N ILE A 241 -14.20 -10.45 5.26
CA ILE A 241 -13.85 -9.74 6.51
C ILE A 241 -13.72 -10.74 7.67
N VAL A 242 -14.70 -11.64 7.83
CA VAL A 242 -14.65 -12.69 8.86
C VAL A 242 -13.40 -13.56 8.69
N TYR A 243 -13.17 -14.06 7.47
CA TYR A 243 -12.00 -14.89 7.17
C TYR A 243 -10.68 -14.18 7.49
N TYR A 244 -10.54 -12.91 7.11
CA TYR A 244 -9.35 -12.12 7.42
C TYR A 244 -9.16 -11.94 8.94
N LEU A 245 -10.22 -11.56 9.66
CA LEU A 245 -10.16 -11.35 11.11
C LEU A 245 -9.82 -12.62 11.89
N MET A 246 -10.15 -13.79 11.35
CA MET A 246 -9.81 -15.09 11.93
C MET A 246 -8.34 -15.50 11.74
N ASN A 247 -7.63 -14.88 10.79
CA ASN A 247 -6.24 -15.24 10.47
C ASN A 247 -5.20 -14.21 10.97
N ILE A 248 -5.62 -13.03 11.42
CA ILE A 248 -4.70 -12.04 11.98
C ILE A 248 -4.34 -12.34 13.45
N HIS A 249 -3.09 -12.10 13.82
CA HIS A 249 -2.65 -12.08 15.22
C HIS A 249 -1.75 -10.87 15.52
N VAL A 250 -1.64 -10.54 16.80
CA VAL A 250 -0.85 -9.39 17.31
C VAL A 250 0.53 -9.77 17.83
N GLN A 251 0.87 -11.06 17.85
CA GLN A 251 2.18 -11.49 18.35
C GLN A 251 3.31 -10.83 17.54
N PRO A 252 4.34 -10.28 18.21
CA PRO A 252 5.52 -9.76 17.54
C PRO A 252 6.18 -10.82 16.66
N ARG A 253 6.61 -10.40 15.47
CA ARG A 253 7.26 -11.26 14.47
C ARG A 253 8.00 -10.42 13.45
N THR A 254 8.85 -11.05 12.66
CA THR A 254 9.55 -10.38 11.55
C THR A 254 9.29 -11.09 10.23
N ILE A 255 8.94 -10.32 9.21
CA ILE A 255 8.76 -10.80 7.84
C ILE A 255 9.94 -10.30 7.00
N TYR A 256 10.66 -11.20 6.36
CA TYR A 256 11.75 -10.89 5.45
C TYR A 256 11.28 -11.13 4.02
N LEU A 257 11.47 -10.16 3.14
CA LEU A 257 11.18 -10.27 1.72
C LEU A 257 12.47 -10.04 0.93
N CYS A 258 12.77 -10.90 -0.03
CA CYS A 258 13.81 -10.65 -1.01
C CYS A 258 13.45 -11.27 -2.35
N ARG A 259 14.13 -10.83 -3.41
CA ARG A 259 14.12 -11.52 -4.69
C ARG A 259 15.04 -12.75 -4.63
N HIS A 260 14.89 -13.64 -5.60
CA HIS A 260 15.95 -14.58 -5.94
C HIS A 260 17.29 -13.86 -6.19
N GLY A 261 18.41 -14.57 -6.09
CA GLY A 261 19.68 -14.06 -6.59
C GLY A 261 19.60 -13.77 -8.10
N GLU A 262 20.40 -12.81 -8.59
CA GLU A 262 20.57 -12.52 -10.03
C GLU A 262 20.59 -13.81 -10.89
N SER A 263 19.74 -13.84 -11.92
CA SER A 263 19.59 -14.96 -12.85
C SER A 263 20.22 -14.65 -14.22
N ASP A 264 20.41 -15.69 -15.04
CA ASP A 264 20.95 -15.51 -16.40
C ASP A 264 20.06 -14.59 -17.25
N PHE A 265 18.74 -14.62 -17.07
CA PHE A 265 17.84 -13.70 -17.78
C PHE A 265 17.93 -12.26 -17.28
N ASN A 266 18.30 -12.04 -16.01
CA ASN A 266 18.55 -10.68 -15.54
C ASN A 266 19.77 -10.07 -16.24
N LEU A 267 20.84 -10.83 -16.42
CA LEU A 267 22.03 -10.40 -17.17
C LEU A 267 21.71 -10.06 -18.63
N LEU A 268 20.76 -10.79 -19.23
CA LEU A 268 20.32 -10.57 -20.61
C LEU A 268 19.20 -9.52 -20.74
N GLY A 269 18.69 -8.97 -19.64
CA GLY A 269 17.56 -8.04 -19.64
C GLY A 269 16.23 -8.66 -20.09
N LYS A 270 16.09 -9.99 -20.01
CA LYS A 270 14.90 -10.75 -20.41
C LYS A 270 13.92 -10.88 -19.25
N ILE A 271 12.62 -10.79 -19.54
CA ILE A 271 11.54 -10.98 -18.55
C ILE A 271 11.04 -12.42 -18.54
N GLY A 272 10.42 -12.84 -17.44
CA GLY A 272 9.79 -14.16 -17.34
C GLY A 272 10.78 -15.33 -17.31
N GLY A 273 10.37 -16.45 -17.89
CA GLY A 273 11.12 -17.70 -18.04
C GLY A 273 11.47 -18.40 -16.73
N ASP A 274 12.27 -19.47 -16.85
CA ASP A 274 12.73 -20.29 -15.72
C ASP A 274 14.26 -20.49 -15.70
N SER A 275 15.00 -19.41 -16.02
CA SER A 275 16.47 -19.43 -15.96
C SER A 275 17.00 -19.63 -14.54
N GLY A 276 18.22 -20.17 -14.44
CA GLY A 276 18.91 -20.41 -13.18
C GLY A 276 19.66 -19.18 -12.67
N LEU A 277 20.29 -19.32 -11.50
CA LEU A 277 21.15 -18.30 -10.91
C LEU A 277 22.45 -18.11 -11.70
N SER A 278 22.81 -16.84 -11.90
CA SER A 278 24.14 -16.44 -12.36
C SER A 278 25.20 -16.76 -11.29
N PRO A 279 26.50 -16.66 -11.62
CA PRO A 279 27.56 -16.76 -10.60
C PRO A 279 27.38 -15.77 -9.44
N ARG A 280 26.94 -14.53 -9.71
CA ARG A 280 26.66 -13.53 -8.67
C ARG A 280 25.39 -13.87 -7.89
N GLY A 281 24.37 -14.42 -8.54
CA GLY A 281 23.17 -14.93 -7.86
C GLY A 281 23.50 -16.00 -6.82
N LYS A 282 24.45 -16.91 -7.12
CA LYS A 282 24.92 -17.92 -6.17
C LYS A 282 25.71 -17.31 -5.00
N GLN A 283 26.50 -16.27 -5.25
CA GLN A 283 27.19 -15.52 -4.19
C GLN A 283 26.19 -14.83 -3.25
N PHE A 284 25.14 -14.23 -3.81
CA PHE A 284 24.05 -13.67 -2.99
C PHE A 284 23.40 -14.74 -2.13
N ALA A 285 23.10 -15.92 -2.67
CA ALA A 285 22.49 -17.01 -1.89
C ALA A 285 23.37 -17.45 -0.70
N GLN A 286 24.70 -17.50 -0.88
CA GLN A 286 25.63 -17.77 0.22
C GLN A 286 25.66 -16.65 1.25
N ALA A 287 25.60 -15.39 0.82
CA ALA A 287 25.62 -14.26 1.72
C ALA A 287 24.27 -14.08 2.45
N LEU A 288 23.15 -14.43 1.83
CA LEU A 288 21.84 -14.57 2.46
C LEU A 288 21.88 -15.63 3.56
N LYS A 289 22.50 -16.79 3.31
CA LYS A 289 22.70 -17.81 4.35
C LYS A 289 23.42 -17.23 5.56
N LYS A 290 24.56 -16.58 5.34
CA LYS A 290 25.35 -15.96 6.41
C LYS A 290 24.55 -14.91 7.17
N PHE A 291 23.78 -14.08 6.46
CA PHE A 291 22.89 -13.11 7.09
C PHE A 291 21.88 -13.78 8.03
N LEU A 292 21.22 -14.86 7.59
CA LEU A 292 20.24 -15.57 8.42
C LEU A 292 20.89 -16.23 9.65
N GLU A 293 22.10 -16.78 9.50
CA GLU A 293 22.88 -17.33 10.61
C GLU A 293 23.22 -16.23 11.63
N GLU A 294 23.60 -15.03 11.18
CA GLU A 294 23.91 -13.88 12.04
C GLU A 294 22.67 -13.30 12.76
N GLN A 295 21.48 -13.43 12.19
CA GLN A 295 20.24 -12.95 12.80
C GLN A 295 19.66 -13.90 13.87
N GLU A 296 20.13 -15.16 13.92
CA GLU A 296 19.70 -16.18 14.89
C GLU A 296 18.16 -16.30 15.05
N ILE A 297 17.44 -16.24 13.92
CA ILE A 297 15.97 -16.16 13.92
C ILE A 297 15.38 -17.51 14.30
N GLN A 298 14.68 -17.55 15.44
CA GLN A 298 13.96 -18.75 15.89
C GLN A 298 12.76 -19.06 15.00
N ASP A 299 12.57 -20.36 14.74
CA ASP A 299 11.44 -20.93 13.98
C ASP A 299 11.19 -20.26 12.61
N LEU A 300 12.26 -19.83 11.94
CA LEU A 300 12.17 -19.19 10.62
C LEU A 300 11.61 -20.15 9.57
N LYS A 301 10.47 -19.78 8.99
CA LYS A 301 9.94 -20.43 7.80
C LYS A 301 10.50 -19.79 6.54
N VAL A 302 10.77 -20.60 5.51
CA VAL A 302 11.24 -20.12 4.21
C VAL A 302 10.28 -20.53 3.12
N TRP A 303 9.79 -19.57 2.34
CA TRP A 303 8.94 -19.80 1.18
C TRP A 303 9.63 -19.38 -0.10
N THR A 304 9.41 -20.16 -1.16
CA THR A 304 9.88 -19.86 -2.51
C THR A 304 8.73 -19.94 -3.50
N SER A 305 8.96 -19.41 -4.70
CA SER A 305 8.16 -19.81 -5.86
C SER A 305 8.52 -21.23 -6.33
N GLN A 306 7.88 -21.71 -7.40
CA GLN A 306 8.28 -22.95 -8.08
C GLN A 306 9.34 -22.72 -9.17
N LEU A 307 9.79 -21.48 -9.38
CA LEU A 307 10.79 -21.16 -10.38
C LEU A 307 12.21 -21.38 -9.83
N LYS A 308 13.06 -21.95 -10.68
CA LYS A 308 14.39 -22.48 -10.39
C LYS A 308 15.27 -21.50 -9.62
N ARG A 309 15.30 -20.23 -10.04
CA ARG A 309 16.08 -19.17 -9.40
C ARG A 309 15.75 -18.95 -7.92
N THR A 310 14.48 -19.04 -7.52
CA THR A 310 14.10 -18.92 -6.09
C THR A 310 14.47 -20.17 -5.31
N ILE A 311 14.28 -21.35 -5.91
CA ILE A 311 14.61 -22.65 -5.31
C ILE A 311 16.12 -22.75 -5.07
N GLN A 312 16.93 -22.46 -6.08
CA GLN A 312 18.39 -22.46 -5.97
C GLN A 312 18.92 -21.48 -4.92
N THR A 313 18.22 -20.35 -4.72
CA THR A 313 18.57 -19.39 -3.67
C THR A 313 18.30 -20.00 -2.28
N ALA A 314 17.16 -20.68 -2.10
CA ALA A 314 16.80 -21.33 -0.83
C ALA A 314 17.64 -22.58 -0.54
N GLU A 315 18.00 -23.37 -1.55
CA GLU A 315 18.84 -24.57 -1.42
C GLU A 315 20.18 -24.26 -0.75
N CYS A 316 20.76 -23.08 -1.04
CA CYS A 316 22.00 -22.64 -0.41
C CYS A 316 21.89 -22.39 1.09
N LEU A 317 20.68 -22.12 1.60
CA LEU A 317 20.47 -21.77 3.01
C LEU A 317 20.65 -22.98 3.95
N GLY A 318 20.46 -24.20 3.44
CA GLY A 318 20.56 -25.43 4.24
C GLY A 318 19.42 -25.62 5.23
N VAL A 319 18.27 -24.96 5.01
CA VAL A 319 17.05 -25.09 5.81
C VAL A 319 15.91 -25.65 4.97
N THR A 320 14.87 -26.17 5.63
CA THR A 320 13.65 -26.59 4.95
C THR A 320 12.91 -25.38 4.40
N TYR A 321 12.41 -25.48 3.16
CA TYR A 321 11.62 -24.45 2.51
C TYR A 321 10.39 -25.06 1.82
N GLU A 322 9.35 -24.24 1.66
CA GLU A 322 8.10 -24.62 1.00
C GLU A 322 7.97 -23.89 -0.34
N GLN A 323 7.57 -24.61 -1.38
CA GLN A 323 7.39 -24.05 -2.71
C GLN A 323 5.92 -23.73 -2.98
N TRP A 324 5.64 -22.48 -3.35
CA TRP A 324 4.30 -21.99 -3.60
C TRP A 324 4.18 -21.55 -5.06
N LYS A 325 3.36 -22.25 -5.86
CA LYS A 325 3.12 -21.87 -7.26
C LYS A 325 2.61 -20.43 -7.40
N ILE A 326 1.78 -20.00 -6.44
CA ILE A 326 1.22 -18.66 -6.41
C ILE A 326 2.25 -17.57 -6.09
N LEU A 327 3.50 -17.92 -5.76
CA LEU A 327 4.62 -16.99 -5.65
C LEU A 327 5.45 -16.88 -6.96
N ASN A 328 5.07 -17.57 -8.04
CA ASN A 328 5.72 -17.41 -9.35
C ASN A 328 5.60 -15.95 -9.83
N GLU A 329 6.59 -15.51 -10.61
CA GLU A 329 6.60 -14.15 -11.19
C GLU A 329 5.33 -13.91 -12.02
N ILE A 330 5.02 -12.63 -12.26
CA ILE A 330 3.95 -12.24 -13.19
C ILE A 330 4.16 -12.90 -14.56
N ASP A 331 3.11 -13.54 -15.07
CA ASP A 331 3.13 -14.16 -16.39
C ASP A 331 3.04 -13.10 -17.49
N ALA A 332 4.10 -12.96 -18.30
CA ALA A 332 4.15 -12.00 -19.41
C ALA A 332 3.49 -12.53 -20.70
N GLY A 333 2.89 -13.73 -20.68
CA GLY A 333 2.17 -14.32 -21.80
C GLY A 333 3.05 -14.44 -23.05
N VAL A 334 2.58 -13.85 -24.16
CA VAL A 334 3.35 -13.84 -25.43
C VAL A 334 4.69 -13.09 -25.35
N CYS A 335 4.90 -12.30 -24.29
CA CYS A 335 6.12 -11.52 -24.07
C CYS A 335 7.14 -12.22 -23.13
N GLU A 336 6.88 -13.46 -22.72
CA GLU A 336 7.84 -14.28 -21.96
C GLU A 336 9.17 -14.43 -22.72
N GLU A 337 10.28 -14.42 -21.98
CA GLU A 337 11.65 -14.57 -22.48
C GLU A 337 12.16 -13.48 -23.44
N MET A 338 11.41 -12.38 -23.59
CA MET A 338 11.81 -11.20 -24.37
C MET A 338 12.46 -10.13 -23.50
N THR A 339 13.30 -9.30 -24.12
CA THR A 339 13.75 -8.03 -23.54
C THR A 339 12.70 -6.95 -23.74
N TYR A 340 12.72 -5.89 -22.93
CA TYR A 340 11.80 -4.76 -23.11
C TYR A 340 11.95 -4.08 -24.49
N ALA A 341 13.19 -4.00 -25.02
CA ALA A 341 13.45 -3.45 -26.35
C ALA A 341 12.85 -4.33 -27.47
N GLU A 342 12.87 -5.66 -27.31
CA GLU A 342 12.20 -6.57 -28.25
C GLU A 342 10.67 -6.41 -28.18
N ILE A 343 10.11 -6.24 -26.97
CA ILE A 343 8.67 -6.01 -26.78
C ILE A 343 8.25 -4.68 -27.43
N GLU A 344 8.99 -3.59 -27.20
CA GLU A 344 8.70 -2.30 -27.82
C GLU A 344 8.73 -2.39 -29.35
N LYS A 345 9.69 -3.14 -29.91
CA LYS A 345 9.81 -3.32 -31.36
C LYS A 345 8.71 -4.21 -31.96
N GLN A 346 8.35 -5.31 -31.28
CA GLN A 346 7.43 -6.32 -31.80
C GLN A 346 5.96 -6.01 -31.47
N TYR A 347 5.71 -5.40 -30.32
CA TYR A 347 4.40 -5.06 -29.77
C TYR A 347 4.36 -3.61 -29.26
N PRO A 348 4.56 -2.59 -30.14
CA PRO A 348 4.67 -1.19 -29.73
C PRO A 348 3.41 -0.65 -29.04
N GLU A 349 2.22 -1.06 -29.52
CA GLU A 349 0.95 -0.66 -28.91
C GLU A 349 0.80 -1.21 -27.49
N GLU A 350 1.17 -2.48 -27.29
CA GLU A 350 1.12 -3.14 -25.99
C GLU A 350 2.11 -2.52 -24.99
N PHE A 351 3.32 -2.19 -25.46
CA PHE A 351 4.33 -1.51 -24.66
C PHE A 351 3.81 -0.15 -24.17
N ALA A 352 3.24 0.66 -25.07
CA ALA A 352 2.67 1.97 -24.72
C ALA A 352 1.44 1.85 -23.78
N LEU A 353 0.56 0.88 -24.01
CA LEU A 353 -0.60 0.64 -23.13
C LEU A 353 -0.17 0.24 -21.72
N ARG A 354 0.90 -0.57 -21.61
CA ARG A 354 1.45 -0.96 -20.32
C ARG A 354 2.04 0.20 -19.55
N ASP A 355 2.71 1.14 -20.22
CA ASP A 355 3.28 2.31 -19.54
C ASP A 355 2.20 3.29 -19.08
N GLN A 356 1.09 3.39 -19.82
CA GLN A 356 -0.05 4.25 -19.44
C GLN A 356 -0.82 3.71 -18.22
N GLU A 357 -1.05 2.39 -18.16
CA GLU A 357 -1.98 1.77 -17.20
C GLU A 357 -1.37 0.51 -16.56
N LYS A 358 -0.13 0.61 -16.07
CA LYS A 358 0.70 -0.54 -15.66
C LYS A 358 0.06 -1.49 -14.65
N TYR A 359 -0.79 -0.99 -13.75
CA TYR A 359 -1.47 -1.83 -12.77
C TYR A 359 -2.57 -2.72 -13.41
N LEU A 360 -3.36 -2.13 -14.31
CA LEU A 360 -4.52 -2.76 -14.95
C LEU A 360 -4.19 -3.46 -16.27
N TYR A 361 -3.06 -3.09 -16.89
CA TYR A 361 -2.58 -3.72 -18.11
C TYR A 361 -2.35 -5.21 -17.88
N ARG A 362 -3.01 -6.05 -18.70
CA ARG A 362 -2.83 -7.50 -18.74
C ARG A 362 -2.09 -7.86 -20.01
N TYR A 363 -0.96 -8.55 -19.87
CA TYR A 363 -0.24 -9.07 -21.02
C TYR A 363 -1.13 -10.00 -21.86
N PRO A 364 -1.04 -9.99 -23.21
CA PRO A 364 -1.78 -10.94 -24.04
C PRO A 364 -1.39 -12.38 -23.69
N GLY A 365 -2.37 -13.15 -23.20
CA GLY A 365 -2.15 -14.51 -22.72
C GLY A 365 -1.47 -14.62 -21.35
N GLY A 366 -1.29 -13.50 -20.63
CA GLY A 366 -0.63 -13.44 -19.32
C GLY A 366 -1.46 -12.71 -18.27
N GLU A 367 -0.77 -12.08 -17.32
CA GLU A 367 -1.33 -11.46 -16.11
C GLU A 367 -1.17 -9.93 -16.09
N SER A 368 -2.00 -9.28 -15.27
CA SER A 368 -1.83 -7.90 -14.79
C SER A 368 -1.37 -7.89 -13.32
N TYR A 369 -0.96 -6.73 -12.79
CA TYR A 369 -0.71 -6.61 -11.35
C TYR A 369 -2.01 -6.83 -10.53
N GLN A 370 -3.17 -6.49 -11.09
CA GLN A 370 -4.46 -6.79 -10.46
C GLN A 370 -4.71 -8.31 -10.34
N ASP A 371 -4.38 -9.09 -11.38
CA ASP A 371 -4.47 -10.56 -11.32
C ASP A 371 -3.50 -11.12 -10.28
N LEU A 372 -2.29 -10.56 -10.23
CA LEU A 372 -1.26 -10.95 -9.28
C LEU A 372 -1.69 -10.71 -7.82
N VAL A 373 -2.32 -9.57 -7.53
CA VAL A 373 -2.90 -9.28 -6.21
C VAL A 373 -3.94 -10.34 -5.82
N GLN A 374 -4.84 -10.71 -6.73
CA GLN A 374 -5.85 -11.76 -6.48
C GLN A 374 -5.19 -13.12 -6.23
N ARG A 375 -4.17 -13.48 -7.02
CA ARG A 375 -3.38 -14.71 -6.86
C ARG A 375 -2.60 -14.76 -5.54
N LEU A 376 -2.12 -13.62 -5.06
CA LEU A 376 -1.33 -13.51 -3.83
C LEU A 376 -2.17 -13.37 -2.56
N GLU A 377 -3.48 -13.22 -2.65
CA GLU A 377 -4.36 -13.12 -1.48
C GLU A 377 -4.13 -14.26 -0.48
N PRO A 378 -4.05 -15.55 -0.87
CA PRO A 378 -3.77 -16.65 0.07
C PRO A 378 -2.40 -16.54 0.74
N VAL A 379 -1.39 -15.98 0.05
CA VAL A 379 -0.06 -15.74 0.64
C VAL A 379 -0.16 -14.71 1.75
N ILE A 380 -0.87 -13.59 1.52
CA ILE A 380 -1.08 -12.56 2.54
C ILE A 380 -1.80 -13.15 3.76
N MET A 381 -2.83 -13.97 3.57
CA MET A 381 -3.53 -14.60 4.70
C MET A 381 -2.60 -15.49 5.52
N GLU A 382 -1.73 -16.24 4.86
CA GLU A 382 -0.77 -17.09 5.54
C GLU A 382 0.32 -16.27 6.26
N LEU A 383 0.84 -15.21 5.63
CA LEU A 383 1.78 -14.26 6.27
C LEU A 383 1.17 -13.56 7.49
N GLU A 384 -0.15 -13.37 7.49
CA GLU A 384 -0.86 -12.81 8.63
C GLU A 384 -1.03 -13.78 9.79
N ARG A 385 -0.99 -15.08 9.52
CA ARG A 385 -1.12 -16.18 10.50
C ARG A 385 0.21 -16.66 11.07
N GLN A 386 1.28 -16.54 10.30
CA GLN A 386 2.60 -17.08 10.63
C GLN A 386 3.43 -16.12 11.49
N GLY A 387 4.42 -16.68 12.20
CA GLY A 387 5.46 -15.94 12.91
C GLY A 387 6.59 -15.45 11.98
N ASN A 388 7.83 -15.79 12.32
CA ASN A 388 9.00 -15.37 11.55
C ASN A 388 9.05 -16.08 10.19
N ILE A 389 9.20 -15.31 9.12
CA ILE A 389 9.15 -15.86 7.77
C ILE A 389 10.03 -15.10 6.79
N LEU A 390 10.71 -15.83 5.91
CA LEU A 390 11.42 -15.33 4.74
C LEU A 390 10.70 -15.76 3.47
N VAL A 391 10.37 -14.80 2.60
CA VAL A 391 9.79 -15.06 1.28
C VAL A 391 10.81 -14.67 0.20
N ILE A 392 11.29 -15.67 -0.54
CA ILE A 392 12.18 -15.51 -1.69
C ILE A 392 11.35 -15.58 -2.97
N SER A 393 11.15 -14.43 -3.60
CA SER A 393 10.22 -14.30 -4.72
C SER A 393 10.84 -13.51 -5.90
N HIS A 394 10.03 -12.71 -6.59
CA HIS A 394 10.38 -12.02 -7.82
C HIS A 394 9.96 -10.55 -7.76
N GLN A 395 10.26 -9.78 -8.79
CA GLN A 395 10.10 -8.33 -8.74
C GLN A 395 8.62 -7.92 -8.65
N ALA A 396 7.74 -8.42 -9.52
CA ALA A 396 6.34 -8.00 -9.48
C ALA A 396 5.61 -8.57 -8.26
N VAL A 397 5.91 -9.82 -7.89
CA VAL A 397 5.39 -10.46 -6.66
C VAL A 397 5.77 -9.68 -5.41
N MET A 398 7.05 -9.36 -5.24
CA MET A 398 7.54 -8.64 -4.07
C MET A 398 6.96 -7.22 -3.97
N ARG A 399 6.74 -6.54 -5.10
CA ARG A 399 6.02 -5.26 -5.15
C ARG A 399 4.61 -5.37 -4.59
N CYS A 400 3.85 -6.39 -5.00
CA CYS A 400 2.49 -6.64 -4.48
C CYS A 400 2.50 -6.89 -2.96
N LEU A 401 3.43 -7.72 -2.47
CA LEU A 401 3.55 -8.02 -1.03
C LEU A 401 3.93 -6.76 -0.24
N LEU A 402 4.91 -5.99 -0.72
CA LEU A 402 5.31 -4.73 -0.07
C LEU A 402 4.18 -3.71 -0.07
N ALA A 403 3.44 -3.59 -1.17
CA ALA A 403 2.31 -2.67 -1.23
C ALA A 403 1.24 -3.01 -0.18
N TYR A 404 1.02 -4.29 0.12
CA TYR A 404 0.15 -4.69 1.21
C TYR A 404 0.69 -4.21 2.57
N PHE A 405 1.95 -4.51 2.92
CA PHE A 405 2.46 -4.19 4.26
C PHE A 405 2.68 -2.69 4.48
N LEU A 406 3.04 -1.96 3.42
CA LEU A 406 3.34 -0.53 3.45
C LEU A 406 2.15 0.37 3.07
N ASP A 407 0.96 -0.21 2.88
CA ASP A 407 -0.28 0.50 2.54
C ASP A 407 -0.14 1.39 1.29
N LYS A 408 0.39 0.80 0.21
CA LYS A 408 0.62 1.49 -1.07
C LYS A 408 -0.51 1.23 -2.05
N GLY A 409 -0.97 2.30 -2.68
CA GLY A 409 -2.07 2.27 -3.65
C GLY A 409 -1.70 1.56 -4.96
N ALA A 410 -2.72 1.26 -5.76
CA ALA A 410 -2.58 0.62 -7.06
C ALA A 410 -1.66 1.39 -8.03
N ASP A 411 -1.63 2.72 -7.92
CA ASP A 411 -0.82 3.59 -8.78
C ASP A 411 0.68 3.51 -8.43
N GLU A 412 1.02 3.35 -7.14
CA GLU A 412 2.41 3.25 -6.68
C GLU A 412 2.96 1.82 -6.79
N LEU A 413 2.10 0.80 -6.60
CA LEU A 413 2.48 -0.61 -6.45
C LEU A 413 3.40 -1.13 -7.57
N PRO A 414 3.11 -0.94 -8.88
CA PRO A 414 3.95 -1.43 -9.98
C PRO A 414 5.34 -0.79 -10.05
N TYR A 415 5.59 0.28 -9.28
CA TYR A 415 6.79 1.09 -9.32
C TYR A 415 7.61 1.04 -8.03
N LEU A 416 7.16 0.31 -7.01
CA LEU A 416 7.94 0.09 -5.80
C LEU A 416 9.31 -0.51 -6.15
N ARG A 417 10.37 0.05 -5.55
CA ARG A 417 11.73 -0.42 -5.80
C ARG A 417 12.00 -1.67 -4.95
N CYS A 418 12.34 -2.75 -5.64
CA CYS A 418 12.71 -4.04 -5.05
C CYS A 418 13.99 -4.53 -5.74
N PRO A 419 15.15 -3.90 -5.45
CA PRO A 419 16.41 -4.26 -6.10
C PRO A 419 16.78 -5.72 -5.84
N LEU A 420 17.57 -6.30 -6.75
CA LEU A 420 18.23 -7.57 -6.49
C LEU A 420 19.17 -7.46 -5.28
N HIS A 421 19.40 -8.59 -4.62
CA HIS A 421 20.39 -8.74 -3.54
C HIS A 421 20.14 -7.89 -2.27
N THR A 422 18.93 -7.36 -2.11
CA THR A 422 18.52 -6.61 -0.92
C THR A 422 17.44 -7.36 -0.15
N ILE A 423 17.54 -7.36 1.18
CA ILE A 423 16.55 -7.93 2.09
C ILE A 423 15.70 -6.80 2.66
N PHE A 424 14.38 -6.95 2.59
CA PHE A 424 13.42 -6.03 3.18
C PHE A 424 12.93 -6.68 4.47
N LYS A 425 13.28 -6.10 5.62
CA LYS A 425 12.86 -6.58 6.94
C LYS A 425 11.66 -5.74 7.39
N LEU A 426 10.53 -6.41 7.57
CA LEU A 426 9.26 -5.81 7.97
C LEU A 426 8.94 -6.21 9.40
N THR A 427 8.84 -5.21 10.28
CA THR A 427 8.49 -5.39 11.69
C THR A 427 7.15 -4.72 11.97
N PRO A 428 6.15 -5.44 12.53
CA PRO A 428 4.90 -4.82 12.97
C PRO A 428 5.18 -3.77 14.03
N VAL A 429 4.63 -2.58 13.83
CA VAL A 429 4.67 -1.48 14.80
C VAL A 429 3.24 -1.02 15.14
N ALA A 430 3.14 -0.06 16.06
CA ALA A 430 1.89 0.49 16.55
C ALA A 430 0.86 0.74 15.43
N TYR A 431 -0.41 0.47 15.76
CA TYR A 431 -1.56 0.68 14.87
C TYR A 431 -1.60 -0.20 13.60
N GLY A 432 -0.84 -1.30 13.56
CA GLY A 432 -0.88 -2.26 12.46
C GLY A 432 -0.02 -1.86 11.25
N ASN A 433 0.81 -0.82 11.42
CA ASN A 433 1.80 -0.41 10.44
C ASN A 433 2.99 -1.38 10.46
N TYR A 434 3.81 -1.33 9.41
CA TYR A 434 5.08 -2.03 9.35
C TYR A 434 6.19 -1.02 9.18
N GLU A 435 7.23 -1.18 9.99
CA GLU A 435 8.50 -0.50 9.75
C GLU A 435 9.30 -1.34 8.76
N LEU A 436 9.79 -0.68 7.72
CA LEU A 436 10.68 -1.28 6.74
C LEU A 436 12.12 -0.90 7.08
N GLU A 437 12.90 -1.88 7.48
CA GLU A 437 14.35 -1.80 7.52
C GLU A 437 14.91 -2.42 6.24
N LEU A 438 15.64 -1.62 5.47
CA LEU A 438 16.47 -2.15 4.39
C LEU A 438 17.66 -2.86 5.04
N GLY A 439 17.70 -4.18 4.94
CA GLY A 439 18.90 -4.93 5.25
C GLY A 439 20.05 -4.43 4.39
N ARG A 440 21.29 -4.55 4.92
CA ARG A 440 22.53 -4.23 4.20
C ARG A 440 22.41 -4.67 2.75
N GLU A 441 22.71 -3.78 1.78
CA GLU A 441 23.01 -4.23 0.42
C GLU A 441 24.12 -5.27 0.54
N ILE A 442 23.79 -6.51 0.20
CA ILE A 442 24.72 -7.61 0.39
C ILE A 442 25.80 -7.54 -0.70
N PHE A 443 25.45 -7.00 -1.87
CA PHE A 443 26.31 -6.70 -3.02
C PHE A 443 25.72 -5.57 -3.87
N SER A 444 26.56 -4.83 -4.60
CA SER A 444 26.09 -3.95 -5.67
C SER A 444 25.83 -4.77 -6.94
N CYS A 445 24.68 -4.54 -7.58
CA CYS A 445 24.41 -4.99 -8.93
C CYS A 445 23.78 -3.88 -9.77
N ASP A 446 24.23 -3.78 -11.02
CA ASP A 446 23.61 -2.94 -12.04
C ASP A 446 22.25 -3.57 -12.39
N ASP A 447 21.22 -3.25 -11.61
CA ASP A 447 19.84 -3.66 -11.92
C ASP A 447 19.39 -2.80 -13.13
N PRO A 448 18.88 -3.38 -14.23
CA PRO A 448 18.25 -2.61 -15.30
C PRO A 448 16.93 -2.01 -14.78
N PHE A 449 17.04 -0.96 -13.98
CA PHE A 449 15.92 -0.14 -13.59
C PHE A 449 15.47 0.63 -14.81
N ILE A 450 14.22 0.44 -15.23
CA ILE A 450 13.59 1.30 -16.24
C ILE A 450 13.33 2.66 -15.55
N PRO A 451 14.07 3.72 -15.89
CA PRO A 451 13.75 5.06 -15.41
C PRO A 451 12.40 5.47 -15.98
N LEU A 452 11.76 6.47 -15.37
CA LEU A 452 10.57 7.14 -15.90
C LEU A 452 10.85 7.77 -17.28
N GLY A 453 10.85 6.97 -18.34
CA GLY A 453 10.73 7.43 -19.71
C GLY A 453 9.29 7.88 -19.92
N LEU A 454 9.10 9.15 -20.28
CA LEU A 454 7.84 9.79 -20.68
C LEU A 454 6.90 10.36 -19.60
N TRP A 455 7.41 10.76 -18.42
CA TRP A 455 6.76 11.83 -17.61
C TRP A 455 7.61 13.11 -17.48
N ALA A 456 8.79 13.15 -18.11
CA ALA A 456 9.64 14.34 -18.14
C ALA A 456 9.12 15.46 -19.07
N GLN A 457 7.95 15.31 -19.70
CA GLN A 457 7.37 16.32 -20.59
C GLN A 457 6.27 17.19 -19.94
N THR A 458 5.93 16.98 -18.66
CA THR A 458 4.86 17.77 -18.01
C THR A 458 5.18 18.38 -16.65
N MET A 459 6.37 18.18 -16.06
CA MET A 459 6.86 19.02 -14.93
C MET A 459 8.39 19.06 -14.91
N PRO A 460 9.04 20.24 -14.84
CA PRO A 460 10.49 20.33 -14.72
C PRO A 460 10.89 20.26 -13.24
N CYS A 461 11.20 19.06 -12.76
CA CYS A 461 11.93 18.89 -11.50
C CYS A 461 13.25 18.17 -11.81
N LEU A 462 14.34 18.93 -11.87
CA LEU A 462 15.70 18.38 -11.94
C LEU A 462 16.12 17.98 -10.52
N VAL A 463 16.42 16.70 -10.29
CA VAL A 463 16.95 16.21 -9.00
C VAL A 463 18.46 16.08 -9.12
N LEU A 464 19.20 16.84 -8.30
CA LEU A 464 20.66 16.78 -8.21
C LEU A 464 21.05 16.19 -6.85
N CYS A 465 21.91 15.15 -6.85
CA CYS A 465 22.57 14.63 -5.65
C CYS A 465 23.97 15.25 -5.55
N VAL A 466 24.29 15.84 -4.41
CA VAL A 466 25.58 16.53 -4.21
C VAL A 466 26.21 16.11 -2.87
N GLU A 467 27.52 15.90 -2.84
CA GLU A 467 28.27 15.55 -1.63
C GLU A 467 28.36 16.72 -0.64
N LYS A 468 28.40 16.44 0.67
CA LYS A 468 28.36 17.44 1.75
C LYS A 468 29.45 18.53 1.66
N GLN A 469 30.59 18.26 1.02
CA GLN A 469 31.64 19.27 0.80
C GLN A 469 31.23 20.37 -0.17
N GLU A 470 30.22 20.16 -1.01
CA GLU A 470 29.69 21.18 -1.92
C GLU A 470 28.52 21.98 -1.34
N GLU A 471 27.99 21.58 -0.17
CA GLU A 471 26.91 22.28 0.55
C GLU A 471 27.30 23.71 0.96
N GLU A 472 28.56 23.92 1.38
CA GLU A 472 29.07 25.25 1.73
C GLU A 472 29.25 26.16 0.51
N ARG A 473 29.57 25.59 -0.66
CA ARG A 473 29.66 26.32 -1.94
C ARG A 473 28.30 26.72 -2.50
N LEU A 474 27.30 25.84 -2.33
CA LEU A 474 25.90 26.13 -2.69
C LEU A 474 25.32 27.26 -1.83
N ARG A 475 25.68 27.34 -0.54
CA ARG A 475 25.27 28.43 0.36
C ARG A 475 25.98 29.76 0.07
N SER A 476 27.11 29.78 -0.63
CA SER A 476 27.88 30.99 -0.92
C SER A 476 27.57 31.65 -2.27
N GLY A 477 26.57 31.17 -3.02
CA GLY A 477 26.06 31.84 -4.23
C GLY A 477 26.89 31.67 -5.51
N ALA A 478 27.88 30.77 -5.54
CA ALA A 478 28.73 30.55 -6.71
C ALA A 478 28.18 29.39 -7.59
N LEU A 479 27.05 29.60 -8.27
CA LEU A 479 26.38 28.57 -9.08
C LEU A 479 26.53 28.78 -10.60
N PHE A 480 26.99 29.96 -11.05
CA PHE A 480 27.13 30.27 -12.48
C PHE A 480 28.12 29.33 -13.20
N ASP A 481 29.22 28.95 -12.53
CA ASP A 481 30.24 28.08 -13.13
C ASP A 481 29.82 26.60 -13.21
N LEU A 482 29.04 26.12 -12.24
CA LEU A 482 28.60 24.72 -12.21
C LEU A 482 27.45 24.48 -13.19
N TYR A 483 26.52 25.43 -13.32
CA TYR A 483 25.39 25.32 -14.26
C TYR A 483 25.86 25.38 -15.73
N GLY A 484 26.88 26.18 -16.03
CA GLY A 484 27.52 26.24 -17.36
C GLY A 484 28.21 24.92 -17.74
N GLN A 485 28.91 24.28 -16.79
CA GLN A 485 29.56 22.99 -17.01
C GLN A 485 28.56 21.84 -17.13
N VAL A 486 27.46 21.88 -16.38
CA VAL A 486 26.38 20.87 -16.44
C VAL A 486 25.59 20.97 -17.74
N LEU A 487 25.32 22.17 -18.26
CA LEU A 487 24.69 22.34 -19.59
C LEU A 487 25.60 21.87 -20.73
N GLN A 488 26.92 22.09 -20.63
CA GLN A 488 27.88 21.53 -21.59
C GLN A 488 27.94 19.99 -21.52
N GLY A 489 27.90 19.41 -20.31
CA GLY A 489 27.86 17.95 -20.12
C GLY A 489 26.56 17.31 -20.60
N ALA A 490 25.41 17.96 -20.34
CA ALA A 490 24.10 17.50 -20.81
C ALA A 490 23.97 17.61 -22.34
N ALA A 491 24.53 18.65 -22.97
CA ALA A 491 24.57 18.79 -24.43
C ALA A 491 25.44 17.71 -25.11
N GLN A 492 26.47 17.21 -24.43
CA GLN A 492 27.31 16.11 -24.90
C GLN A 492 26.67 14.72 -24.72
N ALA A 493 25.66 14.59 -23.84
CA ALA A 493 24.99 13.33 -23.52
C ALA A 493 23.71 13.06 -24.34
N THR A 494 23.33 13.95 -25.28
CA THR A 494 22.11 13.82 -26.09
C THR A 494 22.44 13.74 -27.59
N GLU A 495 21.81 12.80 -28.33
CA GLU A 495 22.03 12.60 -29.78
C GLU A 495 21.60 13.80 -30.67
N HIS A 496 20.93 14.82 -30.12
CA HIS A 496 20.44 15.99 -30.86
C HIS A 496 20.61 17.32 -30.10
N PRO A 497 21.81 17.93 -30.10
CA PRO A 497 22.14 19.12 -29.31
C PRO A 497 21.39 20.41 -29.70
N GLN A 498 20.87 20.53 -30.94
CA GLN A 498 20.17 21.74 -31.40
C GLN A 498 18.75 21.90 -30.83
N LYS A 499 18.05 20.81 -30.48
CA LYS A 499 16.67 20.89 -29.95
C LYS A 499 16.60 21.32 -28.48
N ALA A 500 17.64 21.05 -27.70
CA ALA A 500 17.72 21.45 -26.29
C ALA A 500 17.89 22.97 -26.13
N LEU A 501 18.64 23.61 -27.04
CA LEU A 501 18.88 25.06 -27.05
C LEU A 501 17.66 25.87 -27.54
N GLU A 502 16.85 25.33 -28.45
CA GLU A 502 15.59 25.96 -28.88
C GLU A 502 14.51 25.93 -27.79
N PHE A 503 14.48 24.89 -26.96
CA PHE A 503 13.51 24.78 -25.86
C PHE A 503 13.78 25.79 -24.74
N ALA A 504 15.06 26.11 -24.48
CA ALA A 504 15.47 27.08 -23.46
C ALA A 504 15.23 28.55 -23.86
N SER A 505 15.12 28.85 -25.16
CA SER A 505 14.97 30.22 -25.68
C SER A 505 13.54 30.57 -26.12
N GLY A 506 12.61 29.62 -26.04
CA GLY A 506 11.41 29.64 -26.86
C GLY A 506 10.05 29.48 -26.16
N GLN A 507 9.87 29.82 -24.88
CA GLN A 507 8.51 30.07 -24.35
C GLN A 507 8.52 31.16 -23.28
N GLY A 508 8.06 32.36 -23.66
CA GLY A 508 7.72 33.44 -22.74
C GLY A 508 6.48 33.07 -21.94
N GLY A 509 6.66 32.33 -20.85
CA GLY A 509 5.61 31.96 -19.91
C GLY A 509 6.21 31.66 -18.54
N ARG A 510 5.72 32.35 -17.50
CA ARG A 510 6.12 32.12 -16.11
C ARG A 510 5.84 30.66 -15.73
N LEU A 511 6.89 29.85 -15.60
CA LEU A 511 6.84 28.56 -14.91
C LEU A 511 7.90 28.61 -13.80
N PRO A 512 7.52 28.44 -12.51
CA PRO A 512 8.51 28.25 -11.45
C PRO A 512 9.20 26.89 -11.67
N CYS A 513 10.51 26.91 -11.91
CA CYS A 513 11.33 25.70 -11.89
C CYS A 513 11.62 25.36 -10.42
N TYR A 514 11.17 24.20 -9.97
CA TYR A 514 11.49 23.67 -8.64
C TYR A 514 12.76 22.81 -8.77
N ALA A 515 13.84 23.24 -8.13
CA ALA A 515 15.04 22.41 -7.98
C ALA A 515 14.95 21.69 -6.63
N CYS A 516 15.07 20.35 -6.66
CA CYS A 516 15.10 19.54 -5.45
C CYS A 516 16.53 19.03 -5.27
N VAL A 517 17.21 19.52 -4.23
CA VAL A 517 18.60 19.12 -3.91
C VAL A 517 18.53 18.12 -2.77
N CYS A 518 19.05 16.92 -3.00
CA CYS A 518 19.21 15.90 -1.96
C CYS A 518 20.66 15.93 -1.47
N VAL A 519 20.86 16.31 -0.21
CA VAL A 519 22.17 16.24 0.45
C VAL A 519 22.20 14.97 1.28
N THR A 520 23.13 14.07 0.96
CA THR A 520 23.39 12.90 1.80
C THR A 520 24.51 13.26 2.76
N SER A 521 24.26 13.10 4.06
CA SER A 521 25.35 13.12 5.03
C SER A 521 25.32 11.89 5.93
N PRO A 522 26.49 11.29 6.19
CA PRO A 522 26.57 10.20 7.12
C PRO A 522 26.65 10.79 8.53
N THR A 523 25.63 10.56 9.37
CA THR A 523 25.68 10.95 10.79
C THR A 523 26.01 9.72 11.63
N LYS A 524 26.95 9.90 12.58
CA LYS A 524 27.40 8.84 13.48
C LYS A 524 26.56 8.93 14.75
N LYS A 525 25.71 7.94 14.98
CA LYS A 525 24.98 7.78 16.24
C LYS A 525 25.18 6.34 16.70
N ASP A 526 25.70 6.19 17.92
CA ASP A 526 25.94 4.87 18.55
C ASP A 526 26.76 3.91 17.68
N ASP A 527 27.89 4.39 17.15
CA ASP A 527 28.84 3.63 16.31
C ASP A 527 28.29 3.00 15.01
N LEU A 528 27.08 3.37 14.58
CA LEU A 528 26.55 3.08 13.26
C LEU A 528 26.55 4.33 12.36
N TRP A 529 26.86 4.12 11.08
CA TRP A 529 26.67 5.12 10.03
C TRP A 529 25.23 5.07 9.53
N VAL A 530 24.47 6.13 9.74
CA VAL A 530 23.11 6.27 9.23
C VAL A 530 23.12 7.34 8.11
N PRO A 531 22.62 7.04 6.89
CA PRO A 531 22.42 8.08 5.90
C PRO A 531 21.22 8.95 6.31
N CYS A 532 21.47 10.23 6.60
CA CYS A 532 20.42 11.23 6.68
C CYS A 532 20.16 11.77 5.27
N ILE A 533 18.91 11.67 4.80
CA ILE A 533 18.44 12.36 3.61
C ILE A 533 17.70 13.60 4.09
N GLU A 534 18.29 14.78 3.89
CA GLU A 534 17.60 16.05 4.05
C GLU A 534 17.15 16.54 2.66
N THR A 535 15.86 16.83 2.52
CA THR A 535 15.26 17.30 1.27
C THR A 535 15.00 18.80 1.40
N PHE A 536 15.69 19.61 0.61
CA PHE A 536 15.45 21.05 0.54
C PHE A 536 14.65 21.38 -0.72
N SER A 537 13.59 22.17 -0.57
CA SER A 537 12.82 22.71 -1.68
C SER A 537 13.18 24.19 -1.84
N PHE A 538 13.69 24.58 -3.01
CA PHE A 538 14.02 25.97 -3.28
C PHE A 538 13.11 26.52 -4.38
N VAL A 539 12.73 27.80 -4.26
CA VAL A 539 12.01 28.53 -5.31
C VAL A 539 12.99 29.51 -5.97
N LEU A 540 13.20 29.39 -7.28
CA LEU A 540 13.96 30.34 -8.08
C LEU A 540 13.01 31.41 -8.63
N GLU A 541 13.23 32.68 -8.26
CA GLU A 541 12.51 33.82 -8.83
C GLU A 541 13.50 34.80 -9.49
N GLY A 542 13.31 35.11 -10.77
CA GLY A 542 14.09 36.12 -11.51
C GLY A 542 13.97 36.01 -13.04
N ILE A 543 14.18 37.12 -13.75
CA ILE A 543 14.31 37.18 -15.22
C ILE A 543 15.67 37.84 -15.52
N GLY A 544 16.54 37.18 -16.28
CA GLY A 544 17.88 37.67 -16.61
C GLY A 544 18.97 37.28 -15.59
N GLU A 545 20.19 37.80 -15.78
CA GLU A 545 21.44 37.41 -15.07
C GLU A 545 21.42 37.50 -13.53
N ASP A 546 20.33 37.98 -12.92
CA ASP A 546 20.15 38.05 -11.47
C ASP A 546 19.07 37.04 -11.00
N LEU A 547 19.50 35.83 -10.65
CA LEU A 547 18.69 34.81 -9.96
C LEU A 547 18.91 34.91 -8.44
N ASN A 548 17.85 35.12 -7.66
CA ASN A 548 17.91 35.06 -6.20
C ASN A 548 17.26 33.78 -5.66
N LEU A 549 17.93 33.12 -4.71
CA LEU A 549 17.46 31.92 -4.01
C LEU A 549 16.72 32.29 -2.73
N ARG A 550 15.49 31.78 -2.57
CA ARG A 550 14.78 31.73 -1.28
C ARG A 550 14.62 30.27 -0.84
N MET A 551 15.04 30.01 0.40
CA MET A 551 14.75 28.76 1.13
C MET A 551 13.28 28.66 1.51
#